data_AF-A0A9W5R6A9-F1
#
_entry.id   AF-A0A9W5R6A9-F1
#
_cell.length_a   1.000
_cell.length_b   1.000
_cell.length_c   1.000
_cell.angle_alpha   90.00
_cell.angle_beta   90.00
_cell.angle_gamma   90.00
#
_symmetry.space_group_name_H-M   'P 1'
#
loop_
_entity.id
_entity.type
_entity.pdbx_description
1 polymer ?
#
loop_
_entity_poly.entity_id
_entity_poly.type
_entity_poly.pdbx_seq_one_letter_code
_entity_poly.pdbx_strand_id
1 'polypeptide(L)'
;MTAFVSLFAPALYISFISFHPGLIPTKLAISIIGSREGVPFPALIEALIMEVAIEVLREAGLRLPKPIGPAMGIVGGLIIGQAAVEAGIVSPIMVIVVAVTAISSFTIPQYSVGITLRILRFVAMFCAAIFGLYGVILFFLLLCSHLVKLKSFGVPYTSPAVPYRFSDWKDFMVRMPLKIMRRRPKIMHTKKTIRKR
;
A
#
# COMPACT_ATOMS: atom_id res chain seq x y z
N MET A 1 -7.23 -3.72 -4.37
CA MET A 1 -6.50 -2.68 -5.13
C MET A 1 -5.77 -1.72 -4.20
N THR A 2 -6.46 -1.07 -3.25
CA THR A 2 -5.87 -0.14 -2.26
C THR A 2 -4.70 -0.73 -1.45
N ALA A 3 -4.76 -2.01 -1.08
CA ALA A 3 -3.65 -2.70 -0.40
C ALA A 3 -2.35 -2.74 -1.22
N PHE A 4 -2.42 -2.89 -2.55
CA PHE A 4 -1.23 -2.87 -3.41
C PHE A 4 -0.63 -1.47 -3.48
N VAL A 5 -1.49 -0.45 -3.65
CA VAL A 5 -1.06 0.96 -3.65
C VAL A 5 -0.39 1.32 -2.33
N SER A 6 -1.00 0.96 -1.20
CA SER A 6 -0.47 1.23 0.14
C SER A 6 0.88 0.56 0.42
N LEU A 7 1.20 -0.54 -0.27
CA LEU A 7 2.43 -1.29 -0.05
C LEU A 7 3.55 -0.86 -1.00
N PHE A 8 3.22 -0.70 -2.29
CA PHE A 8 4.22 -0.55 -3.35
C PHE A 8 4.44 0.89 -3.81
N ALA A 9 3.52 1.83 -3.58
CA ALA A 9 3.65 3.20 -4.09
C ALA A 9 4.97 3.90 -3.70
N PRO A 10 5.41 3.93 -2.41
CA PRO A 10 6.67 4.58 -2.05
C PRO A 10 7.89 3.82 -2.59
N ALA A 11 7.86 2.49 -2.56
CA ALA A 11 8.95 1.66 -3.10
C ALA A 11 9.12 1.86 -4.62
N LEU A 12 8.02 1.93 -5.37
CA LEU A 12 8.03 2.21 -6.80
C LEU A 12 8.57 3.62 -7.10
N TYR A 13 8.13 4.63 -6.34
CA TYR A 13 8.63 6.00 -6.48
C TYR A 13 10.16 6.07 -6.30
N ILE A 14 10.68 5.46 -5.23
CA ILE A 14 12.14 5.38 -4.97
C ILE A 14 12.85 4.68 -6.14
N SER A 15 12.28 3.58 -6.63
CA SER A 15 12.91 2.80 -7.70
C SER A 15 12.97 3.55 -9.04
N PHE A 16 11.93 4.31 -9.39
CA PHE A 16 11.88 5.05 -10.64
C PHE A 16 12.80 6.25 -10.63
N ILE A 17 12.84 7.00 -9.53
CA ILE A 17 13.66 8.22 -9.47
C ILE A 17 15.14 7.91 -9.30
N SER A 18 15.49 6.93 -8.46
CA SER A 18 16.90 6.64 -8.16
C SER A 18 17.58 5.77 -9.21
N PHE A 19 16.85 4.84 -9.85
CA PHE A 19 17.47 3.83 -10.73
C PHE A 19 16.97 3.86 -12.18
N HIS A 20 15.70 4.22 -12.42
CA HIS A 20 15.09 4.14 -13.76
C HIS A 20 14.36 5.42 -14.19
N PRO A 21 15.02 6.60 -14.20
CA PRO A 21 14.36 7.85 -14.54
C PRO A 21 13.86 7.87 -16.00
N GLY A 22 14.49 7.08 -16.89
CA GLY A 22 14.10 6.96 -18.29
C GLY A 22 12.77 6.26 -18.56
N LEU A 23 12.16 5.61 -17.56
CA LEU A 23 10.82 5.04 -17.67
C LEU A 23 9.71 6.09 -17.52
N ILE A 24 10.05 7.27 -17.00
CA ILE A 24 9.11 8.37 -16.79
C ILE A 24 9.06 9.22 -18.06
N PRO A 25 7.86 9.63 -18.54
CA PRO A 25 7.75 10.59 -19.63
C PRO A 25 8.61 11.84 -19.35
N THR A 26 9.38 12.28 -20.35
CA THR A 26 10.39 13.35 -20.19
C THR A 26 9.83 14.62 -19.54
N LYS A 27 8.61 15.04 -19.91
CA LYS A 27 7.94 16.21 -19.30
C LYS A 27 7.74 16.04 -17.78
N LEU A 28 7.34 14.85 -17.34
CA LEU A 28 7.14 14.54 -15.92
C LEU A 28 8.48 14.42 -15.20
N ALA A 29 9.48 13.79 -15.82
CA ALA A 29 10.81 13.67 -15.24
C ALA A 29 11.45 15.04 -14.96
N ILE A 30 11.32 15.99 -15.90
CA ILE A 30 11.83 17.36 -15.72
C ILE A 30 11.11 18.06 -14.56
N SER A 31 9.78 17.93 -14.46
CA SER A 31 9.01 18.48 -13.34
C SER A 31 9.42 17.87 -12.00
N ILE A 32 9.70 16.56 -11.96
CA ILE A 32 10.17 15.89 -10.75
C ILE A 32 11.54 16.43 -10.33
N ILE A 33 12.48 16.53 -11.27
CA ILE A 33 13.83 17.05 -11.00
C ILE A 33 13.74 18.50 -10.49
N GLY A 34 12.96 19.36 -11.14
CA GLY A 34 12.76 20.74 -10.69
C GLY A 34 12.10 20.84 -9.31
N SER A 35 11.16 19.94 -8.99
CA SER A 35 10.54 19.89 -7.65
C SER A 35 11.47 19.36 -6.55
N ARG A 36 12.62 18.80 -6.92
CA ARG A 36 13.68 18.33 -6.01
C ARG A 36 14.86 19.29 -5.95
N GLU A 37 14.81 20.39 -6.70
CA GLU A 37 15.85 21.42 -6.66
C GLU A 37 15.86 22.07 -5.26
N GLY A 38 16.96 21.89 -4.52
CA GLY A 38 17.09 22.34 -3.14
C GLY A 38 16.79 21.29 -2.07
N VAL A 39 16.35 20.07 -2.42
CA VAL A 39 16.16 18.97 -1.46
C VAL A 39 17.48 18.19 -1.30
N PRO A 40 18.11 18.20 -0.10
CA PRO A 40 19.44 17.61 0.09
C PRO A 40 19.41 16.08 0.28
N PHE A 41 18.22 15.50 0.47
CA PHE A 41 18.07 14.10 0.83
C PHE A 41 17.80 13.18 -0.37
N PRO A 42 18.32 11.95 -0.37
CA PRO A 42 17.89 10.90 -1.30
C PRO A 42 16.41 10.56 -1.12
N ALA A 43 15.76 10.07 -2.19
CA ALA A 43 14.35 9.71 -2.18
C ALA A 43 13.97 8.70 -1.08
N LEU A 44 14.89 7.80 -0.70
CA LEU A 44 14.66 6.89 0.44
C LEU A 44 14.48 7.64 1.75
N ILE A 45 15.34 8.62 2.04
CA ILE A 45 15.32 9.36 3.31
C ILE A 45 14.09 10.28 3.34
N GLU A 46 13.77 10.97 2.24
CA GLU A 46 12.53 11.73 2.10
C GLU A 46 11.29 10.86 2.43
N ALA A 47 11.22 9.67 1.84
CA ALA A 47 10.13 8.74 2.06
C ALA A 47 10.08 8.24 3.50
N LEU A 48 11.22 7.90 4.11
CA LEU A 48 11.27 7.44 5.51
C LEU A 48 10.77 8.50 6.48
N ILE A 49 11.19 9.76 6.33
CA ILE A 49 10.76 10.88 7.17
C ILE A 49 9.23 11.02 7.10
N MET A 50 8.68 11.04 5.89
CA MET A 50 7.24 11.22 5.67
C MET A 50 6.41 10.01 6.14
N GLU A 51 6.87 8.79 5.85
CA GLU A 51 6.17 7.56 6.27
C GLU A 51 6.15 7.45 7.80
N VAL A 52 7.28 7.74 8.48
CA VAL A 52 7.33 7.78 9.95
C VAL A 52 6.42 8.87 10.50
N ALA A 53 6.40 10.07 9.90
CA ALA A 53 5.53 11.15 10.35
C ALA A 53 4.04 10.75 10.28
N ILE A 54 3.63 10.08 9.20
CA ILE A 54 2.26 9.57 9.06
C ILE A 54 1.94 8.48 10.10
N GLU A 55 2.89 7.60 10.42
CA GLU A 55 2.70 6.60 11.48
C GLU A 55 2.52 7.25 12.85
N VAL A 56 3.34 8.25 13.19
CA VAL A 56 3.20 9.02 14.43
C VAL A 56 1.86 9.72 14.51
N LEU A 57 1.44 10.39 13.42
CA LEU A 57 0.12 11.02 13.34
C LEU A 57 -1.02 10.03 13.52
N ARG A 58 -0.88 8.84 12.95
CA ARG A 58 -1.89 7.79 13.06
C ARG A 58 -1.99 7.25 14.48
N GLU A 59 -0.86 7.00 15.14
CA GLU A 59 -0.85 6.55 16.53
C GLU A 59 -1.40 7.62 17.48
N ALA A 60 -1.07 8.88 17.26
CA ALA A 60 -1.65 10.00 18.00
C ALA A 60 -3.17 10.06 17.80
N GLY A 61 -3.64 9.98 16.55
CA GLY A 61 -5.07 10.00 16.21
C GLY A 61 -5.87 8.86 16.83
N LEU A 62 -5.27 7.67 16.99
CA LEU A 62 -5.91 6.51 17.63
C LEU A 62 -5.96 6.61 19.16
N ARG A 63 -5.01 7.31 19.78
CA ARG A 63 -4.93 7.48 21.25
C ARG A 63 -5.75 8.65 21.78
N LEU A 64 -6.09 9.61 20.92
CA LEU A 64 -6.83 10.80 21.31
C LEU A 64 -8.35 10.52 21.43
N PRO A 65 -9.08 11.28 22.27
CA PRO A 65 -10.53 11.22 22.33
C PRO A 65 -11.18 11.49 20.96
N LYS A 66 -12.28 10.78 20.67
CA LYS A 66 -13.01 10.87 19.39
C LYS A 66 -13.31 12.29 18.87
N PRO A 67 -13.58 13.31 19.71
CA PRO A 67 -13.78 14.68 19.22
C PRO A 67 -12.52 15.37 18.68
N ILE A 68 -11.33 14.97 19.15
CA ILE A 68 -10.05 15.64 18.87
C ILE A 68 -9.24 14.91 17.79
N GLY A 69 -9.44 13.59 17.65
CA GLY A 69 -8.73 12.76 16.66
C GLY A 69 -8.79 13.29 15.21
N PRO A 70 -9.98 13.64 14.67
CA PRO A 70 -10.08 14.19 13.32
C PRO A 70 -9.36 15.53 13.14
N ALA A 71 -9.44 16.41 14.13
CA ALA A 71 -8.76 17.71 14.10
C ALA A 71 -7.23 17.54 14.04
N MET A 72 -6.68 16.62 14.83
CA MET A 72 -5.24 16.30 14.78
C MET A 72 -4.81 15.66 13.46
N GLY A 73 -5.68 14.87 12.82
CA GLY A 73 -5.41 14.33 11.49
C GLY A 73 -5.28 15.42 10.42
N ILE A 74 -6.17 16.42 10.43
CA ILE A 74 -6.16 17.54 9.49
C ILE A 74 -4.95 18.44 9.74
N VAL A 75 -4.79 18.89 10.98
CA VAL A 75 -3.71 19.79 11.40
C VAL A 75 -2.36 19.12 11.19
N GLY A 76 -2.21 17.88 11.65
CA GLY A 76 -0.98 17.12 11.51
C GLY A 76 -0.60 16.86 10.06
N GLY A 77 -1.53 16.38 9.23
CA GLY A 77 -1.24 16.07 7.83
C GLY A 77 -0.90 17.31 6.98
N LEU A 78 -1.64 18.40 7.17
CA LEU A 78 -1.41 19.65 6.45
C LEU A 78 -0.12 20.33 6.90
N ILE A 79 0.07 20.51 8.21
CA ILE A 79 1.24 21.23 8.75
C ILE A 79 2.52 20.45 8.46
N ILE A 80 2.55 19.13 8.67
CA ILE A 80 3.75 18.33 8.39
C ILE A 80 4.06 18.35 6.89
N GLY A 81 3.05 18.18 6.04
CA GLY A 81 3.25 18.20 4.59
C GLY A 81 3.77 19.54 4.08
N GLN A 82 3.14 20.64 4.49
CA GLN A 82 3.54 21.99 4.07
C GLN A 82 4.90 22.39 4.64
N ALA A 83 5.11 22.21 5.94
CA ALA A 83 6.37 22.57 6.58
C ALA A 83 7.55 21.75 6.02
N ALA A 84 7.34 20.46 5.70
CA ALA A 84 8.39 19.63 5.11
C ALA A 84 8.80 20.10 3.70
N VAL A 85 7.84 20.61 2.92
CA VAL A 85 8.09 21.17 1.58
C VAL A 85 8.74 22.54 1.68
N GLU A 86 8.22 23.44 2.52
CA GLU A 86 8.77 24.79 2.72
C GLU A 86 10.19 24.77 3.31
N ALA A 87 10.48 23.83 4.20
CA ALA A 87 11.82 23.63 4.75
C ALA A 87 12.80 22.99 3.74
N GLY A 88 12.34 22.60 2.55
CA GLY A 88 13.16 21.93 1.54
C GLY A 88 13.65 20.54 1.95
N ILE A 89 13.02 19.92 2.96
CA ILE A 89 13.42 18.59 3.45
C ILE A 89 12.85 17.49 2.55
N VAL A 90 11.66 17.71 2.00
CA VAL A 90 10.91 16.73 1.21
C VAL A 90 10.36 17.38 -0.05
N SER A 91 10.41 16.67 -1.17
CA SER A 91 9.83 17.15 -2.42
C SER A 91 8.29 17.11 -2.43
N PRO A 92 7.60 18.07 -3.08
CA PRO A 92 6.14 18.07 -3.19
C PRO A 92 5.56 16.76 -3.73
N ILE A 93 6.26 16.14 -4.68
CA ILE A 93 5.82 14.89 -5.31
C ILE A 93 5.92 13.72 -4.33
N MET A 94 6.95 13.68 -3.48
CA MET A 94 7.03 12.69 -2.41
C MET A 94 5.85 12.82 -1.45
N VAL A 95 5.44 14.04 -1.08
CA VAL A 95 4.26 14.27 -0.23
C VAL A 95 2.99 13.70 -0.87
N ILE A 96 2.80 13.90 -2.18
CA ILE A 96 1.66 13.33 -2.91
C ILE A 96 1.68 11.80 -2.85
N VAL A 97 2.84 11.17 -3.09
CA VAL A 97 2.98 9.71 -3.04
C VAL A 97 2.63 9.17 -1.65
N VAL A 98 3.14 9.79 -0.59
CA VAL A 98 2.82 9.38 0.79
C VAL A 98 1.35 9.62 1.11
N ALA A 99 0.75 10.73 0.70
CA ALA A 99 -0.67 11.01 0.92
C ALA A 99 -1.56 9.92 0.30
N VAL A 100 -1.31 9.55 -0.96
CA VAL A 100 -2.05 8.46 -1.63
C VAL A 100 -1.84 7.13 -0.91
N THR A 101 -0.63 6.85 -0.45
CA THR A 101 -0.27 5.65 0.31
C THR A 101 -1.00 5.59 1.65
N ALA A 102 -1.05 6.71 2.37
CA ALA A 102 -1.71 6.86 3.66
C ALA A 102 -3.22 6.67 3.55
N ILE A 103 -3.86 7.33 2.58
CA ILE A 103 -5.30 7.20 2.29
C ILE A 103 -5.63 5.75 1.93
N SER A 104 -4.83 5.13 1.07
CA SER A 104 -5.01 3.72 0.68
C SER A 104 -4.88 2.78 1.89
N SER A 105 -3.98 3.10 2.82
CA SER A 105 -3.79 2.33 4.05
C SER A 105 -5.01 2.41 4.99
N PHE A 106 -5.72 3.54 5.03
CA PHE A 106 -6.91 3.71 5.87
C PHE A 106 -8.14 2.95 5.36
N THR A 107 -8.17 2.52 4.10
CA THR A 107 -9.27 1.70 3.57
C THR A 107 -9.26 0.26 4.11
N ILE A 108 -8.18 -0.18 4.77
CA ILE A 108 -8.06 -1.55 5.28
C ILE A 108 -8.83 -1.65 6.61
N PRO A 109 -9.93 -2.43 6.68
CA PRO A 109 -10.82 -2.44 7.84
C PRO A 109 -10.22 -3.17 9.06
N GLN A 110 -9.22 -4.03 8.85
CA GLN A 110 -8.61 -4.85 9.88
C GLN A 110 -7.28 -4.23 10.34
N TYR A 111 -7.22 -3.79 11.60
CA TYR A 111 -6.03 -3.15 12.16
C TYR A 111 -4.76 -4.01 12.09
N SER A 112 -4.86 -5.31 12.39
CA SER A 112 -3.72 -6.23 12.35
C SER A 112 -3.12 -6.36 10.94
N VAL A 113 -3.96 -6.43 9.91
CA VAL A 113 -3.51 -6.46 8.50
C VAL A 113 -2.87 -5.12 8.11
N GLY A 114 -3.43 -4.01 8.62
CA GLY A 114 -2.85 -2.69 8.47
C GLY A 114 -1.43 -2.59 9.05
N ILE A 115 -1.18 -3.12 10.25
CA ILE A 115 0.18 -3.18 10.84
C ILE A 115 1.12 -4.00 9.95
N THR A 116 0.71 -5.19 9.52
CA THR A 116 1.56 -6.06 8.70
C THR A 116 1.94 -5.36 7.39
N LEU A 117 0.99 -4.73 6.70
CA LEU A 117 1.27 -4.03 5.44
C LEU A 117 2.19 -2.81 5.63
N ARG A 118 2.14 -2.14 6.79
CA ARG A 118 3.06 -1.04 7.14
C ARG A 118 4.49 -1.53 7.29
N ILE A 119 4.70 -2.61 8.04
CA ILE A 119 6.04 -3.20 8.21
C ILE A 119 6.60 -3.66 6.86
N LEU A 120 5.77 -4.35 6.06
CA LEU A 120 6.15 -4.79 4.72
C LEU A 120 6.48 -3.62 3.78
N ARG A 121 5.84 -2.45 3.94
CA ARG A 121 6.13 -1.23 3.16
C ARG A 121 7.55 -0.76 3.38
N PHE A 122 8.01 -0.71 4.64
CA PHE A 122 9.39 -0.34 4.94
C PHE A 122 10.37 -1.34 4.32
N VAL A 123 10.11 -2.65 4.43
CA VAL A 123 10.94 -3.67 3.78
C VAL A 123 10.99 -3.48 2.25
N ALA A 124 9.85 -3.21 1.62
CA ALA A 124 9.78 -2.94 0.18
C ALA A 124 10.59 -1.70 -0.23
N MET A 125 10.56 -0.64 0.59
CA MET A 125 11.36 0.58 0.36
C MET A 125 12.86 0.30 0.45
N PHE A 126 13.30 -0.50 1.43
CA PHE A 126 14.71 -0.90 1.52
C PHE A 126 15.14 -1.76 0.32
N CYS A 127 14.32 -2.72 -0.10
CA CYS A 127 14.59 -3.51 -1.31
C CYS A 127 14.68 -2.61 -2.56
N ALA A 128 13.81 -1.61 -2.68
CA ALA A 128 13.83 -0.63 -3.77
C ALA A 128 15.07 0.27 -3.74
N ALA A 129 15.56 0.62 -2.55
CA ALA A 129 16.72 1.48 -2.42
C ALA A 129 18.04 0.77 -2.74
N ILE A 130 18.13 -0.54 -2.48
CA ILE A 130 19.34 -1.33 -2.73
C ILE A 130 19.39 -1.83 -4.18
N PHE A 131 18.27 -2.35 -4.69
CA PHE A 131 18.21 -3.05 -5.99
C PHE A 131 17.29 -2.37 -7.01
N GLY A 132 16.76 -1.19 -6.72
CA GLY A 132 15.85 -0.48 -7.63
C GLY A 132 14.57 -1.27 -7.93
N LEU A 133 14.11 -1.18 -9.18
CA LEU A 133 12.86 -1.82 -9.62
C LEU A 133 12.95 -3.35 -9.52
N TYR A 134 14.13 -3.92 -9.76
CA TYR A 134 14.39 -5.35 -9.61
C TYR A 134 14.14 -5.82 -8.17
N GLY A 135 14.57 -5.04 -7.17
CA GLY A 135 14.30 -5.32 -5.76
C GLY A 135 12.82 -5.34 -5.41
N VAL A 136 12.04 -4.41 -5.98
CA VAL A 136 10.58 -4.36 -5.78
C VAL A 136 9.91 -5.61 -6.36
N ILE A 137 10.33 -6.04 -7.56
CA ILE A 137 9.80 -7.25 -8.21
C ILE A 137 10.17 -8.50 -7.39
N LEU A 138 11.41 -8.62 -6.93
CA LEU A 138 11.83 -9.74 -6.08
C LEU A 138 11.04 -9.79 -4.77
N PHE A 139 10.87 -8.65 -4.11
CA PHE A 139 10.06 -8.56 -2.90
C PHE A 139 8.60 -8.98 -3.16
N PHE A 140 8.01 -8.55 -4.28
CA PHE A 140 6.68 -8.97 -4.69
C PHE A 140 6.58 -10.49 -4.92
N LEU A 141 7.57 -11.09 -5.60
CA LEU A 141 7.60 -12.55 -5.82
C LEU A 141 7.75 -13.33 -4.51
N LEU A 142 8.61 -12.87 -3.61
CA LEU A 142 8.78 -13.46 -2.27
C LEU A 142 7.49 -13.37 -1.46
N LEU A 143 6.82 -12.21 -1.50
CA LEU A 143 5.53 -12.00 -0.87
C LEU A 143 4.48 -12.98 -1.42
N CYS A 144 4.37 -13.12 -2.73
CA CYS A 144 3.46 -14.07 -3.37
C CYS A 144 3.76 -15.52 -2.96
N SER A 145 5.04 -15.92 -2.97
CA SER A 145 5.47 -17.26 -2.56
C SER A 145 5.10 -17.56 -1.10
N HIS A 146 5.29 -16.57 -0.22
CA HIS A 146 4.88 -16.70 1.18
C HIS A 146 3.37 -16.84 1.34
N LEU A 147 2.58 -16.03 0.62
CA LEU A 147 1.12 -16.06 0.67
C LEU A 147 0.54 -17.40 0.19
N VAL A 148 1.13 -18.04 -0.82
CA VAL A 148 0.67 -19.35 -1.32
C VAL A 148 0.91 -20.47 -0.31
N LYS A 149 1.95 -20.38 0.51
CA LYS A 149 2.25 -21.36 1.57
C LYS A 149 1.32 -21.25 2.77
N LEU A 150 0.71 -20.08 2.99
CA LEU A 150 -0.20 -19.84 4.11
C LEU A 150 -1.54 -20.55 3.91
N LYS A 151 -1.98 -21.27 4.94
CA LYS A 151 -3.30 -21.90 5.02
C LYS A 151 -4.09 -21.27 6.17
N SER A 152 -5.33 -20.87 5.91
CA SER A 152 -6.29 -20.42 6.92
C SER A 152 -7.36 -21.50 7.10
N PHE A 153 -7.44 -22.11 8.28
CA PHE A 153 -8.38 -23.19 8.59
C PHE A 153 -8.43 -24.32 7.53
N GLY A 154 -7.26 -24.72 7.01
CA GLY A 154 -7.12 -25.75 5.99
C GLY A 154 -7.34 -25.30 4.54
N VAL A 155 -7.78 -24.06 4.31
CA VAL A 155 -7.96 -23.46 2.97
C VAL A 155 -6.77 -22.55 2.63
N PRO A 156 -6.19 -22.61 1.42
CA PRO A 156 -5.12 -21.68 1.02
C PRO A 156 -5.54 -20.21 1.19
N TYR A 157 -4.66 -19.39 1.78
CA TYR A 157 -4.93 -17.96 2.02
C TYR A 157 -5.18 -17.18 0.72
N THR A 158 -4.57 -17.63 -0.37
CA THR A 158 -4.74 -17.11 -1.73
C THR A 158 -5.97 -17.63 -2.46
N SER A 159 -6.84 -18.40 -1.80
CA SER A 159 -8.08 -18.89 -2.42
C SER A 159 -9.03 -17.70 -2.68
N PRO A 160 -9.56 -17.50 -3.91
CA PRO A 160 -9.69 -18.44 -5.03
C PRO A 160 -8.65 -18.28 -6.17
N ALA A 161 -7.62 -17.43 -6.00
CA ALA A 161 -6.56 -17.27 -7.01
C ALA A 161 -5.75 -18.57 -7.17
N VAL A 162 -5.51 -19.29 -6.06
CA VAL A 162 -4.89 -20.63 -6.05
C VAL A 162 -5.62 -21.50 -5.02
N PRO A 163 -6.21 -22.66 -5.39
CA PRO A 163 -6.20 -23.31 -6.71
C PRO A 163 -7.09 -22.60 -7.75
N TYR A 164 -6.57 -22.47 -8.96
CA TYR A 164 -7.17 -21.72 -10.07
C TYR A 164 -8.56 -22.27 -10.45
N ARG A 165 -9.62 -21.59 -10.05
CA ARG A 165 -11.01 -21.93 -10.41
C ARG A 165 -11.73 -20.69 -10.96
N PHE A 166 -11.84 -20.61 -12.29
CA PHE A 166 -12.55 -19.53 -13.01
C PHE A 166 -13.98 -19.26 -12.52
N SER A 167 -14.66 -20.26 -11.96
CA SER A 167 -16.01 -20.09 -11.41
C SER A 167 -16.06 -19.16 -10.19
N ASP A 168 -14.95 -19.00 -9.45
CA ASP A 168 -14.87 -18.25 -8.19
C ASP A 168 -14.22 -16.86 -8.38
N TRP A 169 -13.68 -16.55 -9.57
CA TRP A 169 -13.13 -15.22 -9.92
C TRP A 169 -14.19 -14.12 -10.01
N LYS A 170 -15.44 -14.50 -10.29
CA LYS A 170 -16.59 -13.59 -10.33
C LYS A 170 -16.92 -12.95 -8.98
N ASP A 171 -16.29 -13.40 -7.90
CA ASP A 171 -16.48 -12.89 -6.53
C ASP A 171 -15.20 -12.20 -6.00
N PHE A 172 -14.07 -12.34 -6.72
CA PHE A 172 -12.75 -11.86 -6.29
C PHE A 172 -12.41 -10.45 -6.80
N MET A 173 -12.80 -10.10 -8.03
CA MET A 173 -12.55 -8.76 -8.60
C MET A 173 -13.78 -7.84 -8.62
N VAL A 174 -14.99 -8.40 -8.79
CA VAL A 174 -16.25 -7.65 -8.87
C VAL A 174 -17.31 -8.37 -8.04
N ARG A 175 -17.74 -7.81 -6.90
CA ARG A 175 -18.71 -8.47 -6.02
C ARG A 175 -20.10 -8.53 -6.69
N MET A 176 -20.49 -9.71 -7.20
CA MET A 176 -21.82 -9.89 -7.82
C MET A 176 -22.96 -9.88 -6.77
N PRO A 177 -24.19 -9.47 -7.16
CA PRO A 177 -25.34 -9.43 -6.25
C PRO A 177 -25.69 -10.79 -5.64
N LEU A 178 -25.98 -10.81 -4.33
CA LEU A 178 -26.31 -12.02 -3.56
C LEU A 178 -27.45 -12.86 -4.15
N LYS A 179 -28.36 -12.26 -4.94
CA LYS A 179 -29.48 -12.94 -5.61
C LYS A 179 -29.05 -13.94 -6.69
N ILE A 180 -27.85 -13.78 -7.26
CA ILE A 180 -27.30 -14.63 -8.34
C ILE A 180 -26.41 -15.74 -7.77
N MET A 181 -25.96 -15.61 -6.51
CA MET A 181 -25.05 -16.54 -5.82
C MET A 181 -25.76 -17.75 -5.19
N ARG A 182 -26.40 -18.58 -6.02
CA ARG A 182 -27.17 -19.76 -5.56
C ARG A 182 -26.29 -20.95 -5.08
N ARG A 183 -25.03 -21.01 -5.50
CA ARG A 183 -24.10 -22.11 -5.17
C ARG A 183 -23.07 -21.65 -4.13
N ARG A 184 -22.78 -22.51 -3.16
CA ARG A 184 -21.73 -22.27 -2.16
C ARG A 184 -20.34 -22.42 -2.83
N PRO A 185 -19.34 -21.58 -2.48
CA PRO A 185 -17.98 -21.72 -2.98
C PRO A 185 -17.44 -23.13 -2.75
N LYS A 186 -16.97 -23.80 -3.82
CA LYS A 186 -16.48 -25.19 -3.77
C LYS A 186 -15.20 -25.37 -2.96
N ILE A 187 -14.54 -24.26 -2.61
CA ILE A 187 -13.34 -24.19 -1.77
C ILE A 187 -13.57 -24.59 -0.31
N MET A 188 -14.80 -24.50 0.20
CA MET A 188 -15.14 -24.86 1.59
C MET A 188 -15.43 -26.35 1.80
N HIS A 189 -15.22 -27.22 0.80
CA HIS A 189 -15.54 -28.66 0.87
C HIS A 189 -16.90 -28.96 1.52
N THR A 190 -17.92 -28.16 1.19
CA THR A 190 -19.22 -28.23 1.88
C THR A 190 -20.05 -29.39 1.35
N LYS A 191 -20.56 -30.26 2.25
CA LYS A 191 -21.44 -31.40 1.91
C LYS A 191 -22.72 -31.01 1.15
N LYS A 192 -23.16 -29.75 1.20
CA LYS A 192 -24.31 -29.22 0.45
C LYS A 192 -23.86 -28.09 -0.48
N THR A 193 -24.05 -28.29 -1.78
CA THR A 193 -23.59 -27.38 -2.84
C THR A 193 -24.51 -26.18 -3.07
N ILE A 194 -25.76 -26.26 -2.60
CA ILE A 194 -26.80 -25.23 -2.78
C ILE A 194 -26.94 -24.41 -1.49
N ARG A 195 -26.93 -23.08 -1.63
CA ARG A 195 -27.19 -22.16 -0.52
C ARG A 195 -28.69 -22.26 -0.20
N LYS A 196 -29.06 -22.86 0.94
CA LYS A 196 -30.44 -22.80 1.45
C LYS A 196 -30.80 -21.32 1.67
N ARG A 197 -31.96 -20.91 1.13
CA ARG A 197 -32.64 -19.68 1.52
C ARG A 197 -33.13 -19.81 2.95
#